data_AF-A0A0U3PVG4-F1
#
_entry.id   AF-A0A0U3PVG4-F1
#
_cell.length_a   1.000
_cell.length_b   1.000
_cell.length_c   1.000
_cell.angle_alpha   90.00
_cell.angle_beta   90.00
_cell.angle_gamma   90.00
#
_symmetry.space_group_name_H-M   'P 1'
#
loop_
_entity.id
_entity.type
_entity.pdbx_description
1 polymer ?
#
loop_
_entity_poly.entity_id
_entity_poly.type
_entity_poly.pdbx_seq_one_letter_code
_entity_poly.pdbx_strand_id
1 'polypeptide(L)'
;MFDDLPPDLDRLHTLRVWHALWLARIDAKIEALRLRQAEAEHGRRTRPRPPEWIVELGIGTGRRPVQVHAGDCHMAGSRRRPVGRDEARRLLATGLTACTHCRPDVQLDVVDLSPRRTGRRRSIGARYRPIS
;
A
#
# COMPACT_ATOMS: atom_id res chain seq x y z
N MET A 1 26.20 -14.64 -51.59
CA MET A 1 24.93 -14.17 -51.03
C MET A 1 24.01 -15.38 -51.05
N PHE A 2 23.80 -16.00 -49.89
CA PHE A 2 22.85 -17.11 -49.82
C PHE A 2 21.46 -16.49 -49.89
N ASP A 3 20.69 -16.91 -50.88
CA ASP A 3 19.29 -16.56 -50.95
C ASP A 3 18.56 -17.49 -49.98
N ASP A 4 18.36 -17.03 -48.75
CA ASP A 4 17.63 -17.77 -47.71
C ASP A 4 16.12 -17.83 -48.01
N LEU A 5 15.70 -17.23 -49.13
CA LEU A 5 14.34 -17.25 -49.59
C LEU A 5 14.11 -18.37 -50.61
N PRO A 6 12.91 -18.97 -50.57
CA PRO A 6 12.52 -19.95 -51.57
C PRO A 6 12.40 -19.30 -52.96
N PRO A 7 12.73 -20.04 -54.04
CA PRO A 7 12.72 -19.50 -55.39
C PRO A 7 11.31 -19.39 -56.01
N ASP A 8 10.28 -19.95 -55.35
CA ASP A 8 8.91 -19.98 -55.89
C ASP A 8 8.05 -18.81 -55.38
N LEU A 9 7.29 -18.21 -56.31
CA LEU A 9 6.53 -16.99 -56.06
C LEU A 9 5.41 -17.19 -55.02
N ASP A 10 4.76 -18.34 -55.01
CA ASP A 10 3.66 -18.65 -54.10
C ASP A 10 4.12 -18.71 -52.64
N ARG A 11 5.27 -19.36 -52.38
CA ARG A 11 5.86 -19.39 -51.04
C ARG A 11 6.36 -18.01 -50.61
N LEU A 12 6.92 -17.21 -51.52
CA LEU A 12 7.28 -15.82 -51.21
C LEU A 12 6.07 -14.97 -50.83
N HIS A 13 4.94 -15.10 -51.55
CA HIS A 13 3.69 -14.42 -51.19
C HIS A 13 3.16 -14.87 -49.83
N THR A 14 3.23 -16.17 -49.55
CA THR A 14 2.82 -16.73 -48.25
C THR A 14 3.66 -16.16 -47.11
N LEU A 15 5.00 -16.16 -47.27
CA LEU A 15 5.91 -15.57 -46.29
C LEU A 15 5.63 -14.08 -46.08
N ARG A 16 5.40 -13.33 -47.16
CA ARG A 16 5.07 -11.90 -47.07
C ARG A 16 3.81 -11.65 -46.24
N VAL A 17 2.74 -12.39 -46.50
CA VAL A 17 1.48 -12.26 -45.75
C VAL A 17 1.68 -12.65 -44.29
N TRP A 18 2.36 -13.76 -44.04
CA TRP A 18 2.66 -14.23 -42.69
C TRP A 18 3.50 -13.21 -41.90
N HIS A 19 4.58 -12.70 -42.49
CA HIS A 19 5.41 -11.67 -41.86
C HIS A 19 4.63 -10.39 -41.60
N ALA A 20 3.77 -9.93 -42.53
CA ALA A 20 2.94 -8.76 -42.31
C ALA A 20 1.99 -8.94 -41.11
N LEU A 21 1.38 -10.12 -40.96
CA LEU A 21 0.54 -10.43 -39.81
C LEU A 21 1.34 -10.43 -38.49
N TRP A 22 2.55 -10.99 -38.50
CA TRP A 22 3.43 -11.00 -37.34
C TRP A 22 3.93 -9.61 -36.95
N LEU A 23 4.35 -8.80 -37.92
CA LEU A 23 4.76 -7.42 -37.69
C LEU A 23 3.61 -6.62 -37.06
N ALA A 24 2.40 -6.71 -37.63
CA ALA A 24 1.23 -6.05 -37.07
C ALA A 24 0.95 -6.47 -35.62
N ARG A 25 1.11 -7.76 -35.29
CA ARG A 25 0.94 -8.28 -33.92
C ARG A 25 2.02 -7.77 -32.97
N ILE A 26 3.27 -7.70 -33.43
CA ILE A 26 4.41 -7.19 -32.66
C ILE A 26 4.20 -5.69 -32.37
N ASP A 27 3.83 -4.92 -33.39
CA ASP A 27 3.58 -3.48 -33.26
C ASP A 27 2.44 -3.20 -32.27
N ALA A 28 1.33 -3.93 -32.36
CA ALA A 28 0.24 -3.83 -31.39
C ALA A 28 0.70 -4.14 -29.96
N LYS A 29 1.60 -5.11 -29.78
CA LYS A 29 2.16 -5.43 -28.46
C LYS A 29 3.09 -4.32 -27.95
N ILE A 30 3.91 -3.74 -28.83
CA ILE A 30 4.79 -2.61 -28.50
C ILE A 30 3.95 -1.43 -28.01
N GLU A 31 2.90 -1.05 -28.73
CA GLU A 31 2.04 0.07 -28.34
C GLU A 31 1.34 -0.18 -27.00
N ALA A 32 0.79 -1.38 -26.79
CA ALA A 32 0.19 -1.74 -25.50
C ALA A 32 1.19 -1.65 -24.33
N LEU A 33 2.46 -2.02 -24.57
CA LEU A 33 3.51 -1.92 -23.55
C LEU A 33 3.95 -0.46 -23.33
N ARG A 34 4.07 0.34 -24.39
CA ARG A 34 4.37 1.77 -24.31
C ARG A 34 3.31 2.51 -23.48
N LEU A 35 2.03 2.23 -23.71
CA LEU A 35 0.94 2.80 -22.93
C LEU A 35 1.07 2.47 -21.43
N ARG A 36 1.27 1.19 -21.09
CA ARG A 36 1.47 0.77 -19.69
C ARG A 36 2.68 1.43 -19.04
N GLN A 37 3.78 1.57 -19.79
CA GLN A 37 4.97 2.26 -19.29
C GLN A 37 4.71 3.74 -19.04
N ALA A 38 3.98 4.41 -19.94
CA ALA A 38 3.58 5.80 -19.80
C ALA A 38 2.64 5.99 -18.59
N GLU A 39 1.65 5.12 -18.40
CA GLU A 39 0.77 5.12 -17.22
C GLU A 39 1.55 4.93 -15.92
N ALA A 40 2.50 4.00 -15.90
CA ALA A 40 3.34 3.75 -14.72
C ALA A 40 4.26 4.95 -14.41
N GLU A 41 4.85 5.56 -15.44
CA GLU A 41 5.68 6.76 -15.28
C GLU A 41 4.84 7.96 -14.85
N HIS A 42 3.67 8.15 -15.45
CA HIS A 42 2.72 9.17 -15.02
C HIS A 42 2.34 8.97 -13.56
N GLY A 43 1.96 7.74 -13.18
CA GLY A 43 1.65 7.40 -11.80
C GLY A 43 2.81 7.62 -10.83
N ARG A 44 4.07 7.42 -11.25
CA ARG A 44 5.24 7.78 -10.43
C ARG A 44 5.38 9.28 -10.25
N ARG A 45 5.20 10.07 -11.31
CA ARG A 45 5.32 11.54 -11.30
C ARG A 45 4.18 12.22 -10.55
N THR A 46 2.96 11.70 -10.68
CA THR A 46 1.75 12.29 -10.09
C THR A 46 1.36 11.67 -8.77
N ARG A 47 2.07 10.61 -8.30
CA ARG A 47 1.83 10.02 -6.99
C ARG A 47 1.90 11.13 -5.93
N PRO A 48 0.82 11.35 -5.15
CA PRO A 48 0.85 12.29 -4.05
C PRO A 48 1.98 11.94 -3.09
N ARG A 49 2.64 12.97 -2.56
CA ARG A 49 3.64 12.76 -1.51
C ARG A 49 2.98 11.90 -0.40
N PRO A 50 3.64 10.83 0.07
CA PRO A 50 3.12 10.04 1.17
C PRO A 50 2.77 10.97 2.33
N PRO A 51 1.63 10.75 3.02
CA PRO A 51 1.28 11.57 4.18
C PRO A 51 2.40 11.44 5.21
N GLU A 52 2.75 12.52 5.90
CA GLU A 52 3.78 12.44 6.95
C GLU A 52 3.29 11.64 8.17
N TRP A 53 1.97 11.62 8.38
CA TRP A 53 1.33 10.98 9.53
C TRP A 53 0.12 10.17 9.09
N ILE A 54 -0.07 9.03 9.76
CA ILE A 54 -1.22 8.16 9.56
C ILE A 54 -1.82 7.77 10.90
N VAL A 55 -3.12 7.49 10.88
CA VAL A 55 -3.85 6.94 12.01
C VAL A 55 -4.34 5.56 11.61
N GLU A 56 -3.91 4.56 12.37
CA GLU A 56 -4.41 3.19 12.27
C GLU A 56 -5.81 3.11 12.87
N LEU A 57 -6.68 2.34 12.23
CA LEU A 57 -8.08 2.17 12.57
C LEU A 57 -8.35 0.74 13.02
N GLY A 58 -9.11 0.61 14.11
CA GLY A 58 -9.50 -0.67 14.67
C GLY A 58 -10.49 -1.45 13.80
N ILE A 59 -10.74 -2.69 14.21
CA ILE A 59 -11.71 -3.59 13.60
C ILE A 59 -13.12 -3.25 14.12
N GLY A 60 -14.13 -3.33 13.25
CA GLY A 60 -15.55 -3.14 13.61
C GLY A 60 -16.19 -1.90 13.00
N THR A 61 -17.47 -1.71 13.34
CA THR A 61 -18.27 -0.56 12.89
C THR A 61 -17.73 0.74 13.49
N GLY A 62 -17.63 1.77 12.66
CA GLY A 62 -17.10 3.08 13.06
C GLY A 62 -15.57 3.22 13.04
N ARG A 63 -14.80 2.14 12.78
CA ARG A 63 -13.35 2.17 12.49
C ARG A 63 -12.57 3.15 13.38
N ARG A 64 -12.70 3.01 14.70
CA ARG A 64 -12.13 3.98 15.66
C ARG A 64 -10.59 4.06 15.53
N PRO A 65 -9.98 5.25 15.66
CA PRO A 65 -8.54 5.40 15.79
C PRO A 65 -7.97 4.51 16.89
N VAL A 66 -6.87 3.82 16.63
CA VAL A 66 -6.18 2.98 17.62
C VAL A 66 -4.76 3.42 17.91
N GLN A 67 -4.03 3.90 16.90
CA GLN A 67 -2.63 4.27 17.04
C GLN A 67 -2.22 5.30 15.99
N VAL A 68 -1.37 6.26 16.37
CA VAL A 68 -0.74 7.21 15.45
C VAL A 68 0.61 6.67 15.02
N HIS A 69 0.98 6.86 13.75
CA HIS A 69 2.28 6.48 13.20
C HIS A 69 2.82 7.58 12.27
N ALA A 70 4.14 7.57 12.05
CA ALA A 70 4.73 8.18 10.87
C ALA A 70 4.20 7.48 9.61
N GLY A 71 4.06 8.23 8.52
CA GLY A 71 3.38 7.75 7.30
C GLY A 71 4.07 6.61 6.57
N ASP A 72 5.36 6.43 6.79
CA ASP A 72 6.19 5.35 6.25
C ASP A 72 6.41 4.20 7.24
N CYS A 73 5.72 4.19 8.38
CA CYS A 73 5.87 3.14 9.39
C CYS A 73 5.41 1.78 8.85
N HIS A 74 6.35 0.86 8.69
CA HIS A 74 6.09 -0.52 8.23
C HIS A 74 5.28 -1.36 9.21
N MET A 75 5.22 -0.97 10.49
CA MET A 75 4.43 -1.64 11.53
C MET A 75 2.97 -1.19 11.56
N ALA A 76 2.60 -0.16 10.79
CA ALA A 76 1.22 0.31 10.74
C ALA A 76 0.33 -0.69 9.99
N GLY A 77 -0.82 -1.00 10.58
CA GLY A 77 -1.83 -1.85 9.98
C GLY A 77 -2.34 -1.32 8.64
N SER A 78 -2.89 -2.23 7.83
CA SER A 78 -3.45 -1.90 6.51
C SER A 78 -4.66 -0.96 6.56
N ARG A 79 -5.39 -0.94 7.68
CA ARG A 79 -6.54 -0.07 7.92
C ARG A 79 -6.05 1.24 8.51
N ARG A 80 -5.74 2.19 7.64
CA ARG A 80 -5.18 3.48 8.03
C ARG A 80 -5.74 4.61 7.19
N ARG A 81 -5.70 5.82 7.73
CA ARG A 81 -6.00 7.05 7.00
C ARG A 81 -4.90 8.08 7.18
N PRO A 82 -4.62 8.92 6.16
CA PRO A 82 -3.71 10.05 6.33
C PRO A 82 -4.29 11.07 7.32
N VAL A 83 -3.41 11.72 8.07
CA VAL A 83 -3.74 12.88 8.91
C VAL A 83 -2.69 13.97 8.77
N GLY A 84 -3.11 15.22 9.00
CA GLY A 84 -2.18 16.34 9.12
C GLY A 84 -1.43 16.33 10.46
N ARG A 85 -0.35 17.09 10.54
CA ARG A 85 0.49 17.24 11.75
C ARG A 85 -0.34 17.63 12.98
N ASP A 86 -1.24 18.60 12.84
CA ASP A 86 -2.05 19.10 13.96
C ASP A 86 -3.09 18.10 14.44
N GLU A 87 -3.68 17.33 13.51
CA GLU A 87 -4.61 16.26 13.89
C GLU A 87 -3.88 15.12 14.62
N ALA A 88 -2.70 14.72 14.12
CA ALA A 88 -1.86 13.74 14.80
C ALA A 88 -1.51 14.18 16.23
N ARG A 89 -1.10 15.44 16.40
CA ARG A 89 -0.84 16.04 17.72
C ARG A 89 -2.05 16.02 18.63
N ARG A 90 -3.22 16.43 18.14
CA ARG A 90 -4.46 16.41 18.92
C ARG A 90 -4.82 14.99 19.36
N LEU A 91 -4.72 14.00 18.46
CA LEU A 91 -5.02 12.61 18.79
C LEU A 91 -4.09 12.08 19.89
N LEU A 92 -2.78 12.35 19.78
CA LEU A 92 -1.82 12.00 20.83
C LEU A 92 -2.14 12.71 22.15
N ALA A 93 -2.44 14.01 22.11
CA ALA A 93 -2.82 14.79 23.30
C ALA A 93 -4.12 14.29 23.95
N THR A 94 -5.05 13.71 23.19
CA THR A 94 -6.27 13.07 23.73
C THR A 94 -6.03 11.68 24.32
N GLY A 95 -4.78 11.20 24.34
CA GLY A 95 -4.40 9.91 24.91
C GLY A 95 -4.41 8.75 23.92
N LEU A 96 -4.51 9.01 22.60
CA LEU A 96 -4.35 7.96 21.60
C LEU A 96 -2.90 7.48 21.58
N THR A 97 -2.70 6.16 21.52
CA THR A 97 -1.36 5.55 21.59
C THR A 97 -0.47 6.00 20.44
N ALA A 98 0.78 6.36 20.73
CA ALA A 98 1.83 6.52 19.74
C ALA A 98 2.47 5.16 19.40
N CYS A 99 2.74 4.90 18.13
CA CYS A 99 3.49 3.71 17.74
C CYS A 99 4.90 3.73 18.33
N THR A 100 5.27 2.68 19.07
CA THR A 100 6.58 2.58 19.73
C THR A 100 7.74 2.42 18.74
N HIS A 101 7.46 1.96 17.51
CA HIS A 101 8.49 1.73 16.49
C HIS A 101 8.90 3.01 15.76
N CYS A 102 7.95 3.84 15.35
CA CYS A 102 8.27 5.11 14.67
C CYS A 102 8.28 6.33 15.61
N ARG A 103 7.78 6.19 16.85
CA ARG A 103 7.76 7.22 17.90
C ARG A 103 7.26 8.59 17.40
N PRO A 104 6.04 8.67 16.85
CA PRO A 104 5.50 9.92 16.31
C PRO A 104 5.31 10.99 17.38
N ASP A 105 5.10 10.59 18.63
CA ASP A 105 5.07 11.46 19.81
C ASP A 105 6.35 12.28 19.96
N VAL A 106 7.51 11.64 19.83
CA VAL A 106 8.81 12.32 19.88
C VAL A 106 8.99 13.24 18.68
N GLN A 107 8.69 12.76 17.47
CA GLN A 107 8.84 13.55 16.25
C GLN A 107 7.87 14.75 16.15
N LEU A 108 6.75 14.68 16.87
CA LEU A 108 5.74 15.73 16.96
C LEU A 108 5.94 16.63 18.20
N ASP A 109 6.94 16.36 19.03
CA ASP A 109 7.21 17.05 20.30
C ASP A 109 6.02 16.96 21.28
N VAL A 110 5.28 15.85 21.23
CA VAL A 110 4.19 15.51 22.16
C VAL A 110 4.76 14.54 23.19
N VAL A 111 5.63 15.04 24.07
CA VAL A 111 6.16 14.25 25.19
C VAL A 111 5.15 14.23 26.35
N ASP A 112 4.91 13.03 26.85
CA ASP A 112 3.84 12.67 27.79
C ASP A 112 3.99 13.34 29.18
N LEU A 113 3.01 14.18 29.54
CA LEU A 113 2.57 14.34 30.94
C LEU A 113 1.81 13.05 31.31
N SER A 114 2.55 12.01 31.66
CA SER A 114 2.03 10.64 31.73
C SER A 114 0.79 10.44 32.60
N PRO A 115 -0.33 9.91 32.06
CA PRO A 115 -1.42 9.42 32.89
C PRO A 115 -1.00 8.05 33.44
N ARG A 116 -0.78 8.03 34.75
CA ARG A 116 -0.50 6.83 35.57
C ARG A 116 -1.29 5.61 35.07
N ARG A 117 -0.60 4.50 34.81
CA ARG A 117 -1.21 3.17 34.61
C ARG A 117 -2.04 2.78 35.84
N THR A 118 -3.32 3.12 35.86
CA THR A 118 -4.29 2.55 36.80
C THR A 118 -5.11 1.50 36.07
N GLY A 119 -4.97 0.23 36.48
CA GLY A 119 -5.90 -0.81 36.04
C GLY A 119 -5.37 -2.24 36.09
N ARG A 120 -5.00 -2.72 37.28
CA ARG A 120 -4.88 -4.15 37.58
C ARG A 120 -6.25 -4.81 37.37
N ARG A 121 -6.44 -5.58 36.29
CA ARG A 121 -7.63 -6.44 36.16
C ARG A 121 -7.52 -7.58 37.17
N ARG A 122 -8.41 -7.58 38.17
CA ARG A 122 -8.67 -8.74 39.03
C ARG A 122 -9.29 -9.84 38.17
N SER A 123 -8.62 -10.98 38.07
CA SER A 123 -9.17 -12.23 37.55
C SER A 123 -10.22 -12.76 38.52
N ILE A 124 -11.49 -12.74 38.14
CA ILE A 124 -12.54 -13.52 38.81
C ILE A 124 -12.50 -14.92 38.18
N GLY A 125 -12.13 -15.91 38.98
CA GLY A 125 -12.12 -17.32 38.58
C GLY A 125 -13.55 -17.84 38.37
N ALA A 126 -13.82 -18.37 37.18
CA ALA A 126 -15.02 -19.14 36.90
C ALA A 126 -14.81 -20.58 37.39
N ARG A 127 -15.61 -20.99 38.38
CA ARG A 127 -15.71 -22.38 38.83
C ARG A 127 -16.48 -23.19 37.79
N TYR A 128 -15.83 -24.20 37.21
CA TYR A 128 -16.46 -25.22 36.38
C TYR A 128 -17.14 -26.25 37.30
N ARG A 129 -18.39 -26.62 37.02
CA ARG A 129 -19.14 -27.66 37.74
C ARG A 129 -19.54 -28.73 36.71
N PRO A 130 -19.17 -30.01 36.88
CA PRO A 130 -19.56 -31.05 35.93
C PRO A 130 -21.02 -31.47 36.17
N ILE A 131 -21.69 -31.84 35.09
CA ILE A 131 -23.05 -32.40 35.07
C ILE A 131 -22.91 -33.91 35.33
N SER A 132 -23.73 -34.42 36.26
CA SER A 132 -24.04 -35.86 36.39
C SER A 132 -25.35 -36.14 35.69
#